data_AF-A0A4V4RWI0-F1
#
_entry.id   AF-A0A4V4RWI0-F1
#
_cell.length_a   1.000
_cell.length_b   1.000
_cell.length_c   1.000
_cell.angle_alpha   90.00
_cell.angle_beta   90.00
_cell.angle_gamma   90.00
#
_symmetry.space_group_name_H-M   'P 1'
#
loop_
_entity.id
_entity.type
_entity.pdbx_description
1 polymer ?
#
loop_
_entity_poly.entity_id
_entity_poly.type
_entity_poly.pdbx_seq_one_letter_code
_entity_poly.pdbx_strand_id
1 'polypeptide(L)'
;MRQAILDKISEQIGQGVYPGASLALFSKGQWKEYYLGTQDGHTPVEAGLTYDLASVSKVVGVGTLATFLVNSGALELDRTLQSYYPAFADSEVTIRQLLTHTSGIDPFIPNRDSLDADQLKEAILKITVTDKKDFLYTDINFLLLGFLLEELGRDSLDQLISRDVLEPFGMSQTSFGPVSQAVPTVRGVKAGVVHDPKARVLGLHAGSAGLFSTVKDLEIFLEHCLTADFATNLTQDYGFDDKRKRSLAWDKKGDWLSHTGYTGTFIMYNRPLQKAAIFLSNRTFDKDERAQWKLDRNQVMALIRQVLEGEGQ
;
A
#
# COMPACT_ATOMS: atom_id res chain seq x y z
N MET A 1 23.77 14.29 -6.03
CA MET A 1 22.78 13.31 -6.55
C MET A 1 21.45 13.41 -5.80
N ARG A 2 21.40 13.24 -4.46
CA ARG A 2 20.14 13.40 -3.68
C ARG A 2 19.45 14.76 -3.85
N GLN A 3 20.22 15.84 -4.03
CA GLN A 3 19.68 17.17 -4.30
C GLN A 3 18.70 17.19 -5.47
N ALA A 4 18.96 16.42 -6.55
CA ALA A 4 18.06 16.37 -7.69
C ALA A 4 16.65 15.86 -7.33
N ILE A 5 16.55 14.92 -6.36
CA ILE A 5 15.26 14.44 -5.85
C ILE A 5 14.54 15.58 -5.12
N LEU A 6 15.24 16.32 -4.26
CA LEU A 6 14.68 17.44 -3.50
C LEU A 6 14.25 18.60 -4.40
N ASP A 7 15.06 18.90 -5.41
CA ASP A 7 14.74 19.91 -6.42
C ASP A 7 13.47 19.50 -7.18
N LYS A 8 13.36 18.22 -7.57
CA LYS A 8 12.18 17.72 -8.27
C LYS A 8 10.92 17.79 -7.41
N ILE A 9 11.03 17.43 -6.13
CA ILE A 9 9.90 17.54 -5.19
C ILE A 9 9.52 19.01 -4.97
N SER A 10 10.50 19.91 -4.84
CA SER A 10 10.24 21.35 -4.67
C SER A 10 9.60 21.96 -5.92
N GLU A 11 10.02 21.54 -7.11
CA GLU A 11 9.39 21.90 -8.38
C GLU A 11 7.91 21.48 -8.39
N GLN A 12 7.61 20.24 -8.02
CA GLN A 12 6.23 19.72 -7.97
C GLN A 12 5.36 20.41 -6.91
N ILE A 13 5.94 20.78 -5.76
CA ILE A 13 5.26 21.62 -4.76
C ILE A 13 4.94 22.99 -5.36
N GLY A 14 5.90 23.64 -6.03
CA GLY A 14 5.70 24.93 -6.69
C GLY A 14 4.67 24.90 -7.83
N GLN A 15 4.49 23.75 -8.47
CA GLN A 15 3.45 23.49 -9.48
C GLN A 15 2.08 23.13 -8.88
N GLY A 16 1.98 23.01 -7.55
CA GLY A 16 0.72 22.64 -6.88
C GLY A 16 0.28 21.20 -7.13
N VAL A 17 1.23 20.27 -7.32
CA VAL A 17 0.93 18.82 -7.43
C VAL A 17 0.49 18.27 -6.07
N TYR A 18 1.10 18.75 -4.99
CA TYR A 18 0.76 18.49 -3.59
C TYR A 18 1.35 19.63 -2.73
N PRO A 19 0.78 19.93 -1.55
CA PRO A 19 1.22 21.08 -0.73
C PRO A 19 2.57 20.87 -0.05
N GLY A 20 2.95 19.61 0.19
CA GLY A 20 4.19 19.22 0.84
C GLY A 20 4.40 17.71 0.85
N ALA A 21 5.59 17.27 1.27
CA ALA A 21 5.93 15.86 1.34
C ALA A 21 6.99 15.58 2.42
N SER A 22 6.85 14.40 3.04
CA SER A 22 7.90 13.76 3.84
C SER A 22 8.59 12.70 2.98
N LEU A 23 9.91 12.77 2.86
CA LEU A 23 10.75 11.84 2.10
C LEU A 23 11.78 11.20 3.05
N ALA A 24 11.94 9.89 3.01
CA ALA A 24 13.08 9.21 3.63
C ALA A 24 13.79 8.31 2.62
N LEU A 25 15.12 8.32 2.66
CA LEU A 25 15.97 7.53 1.76
C LEU A 25 16.94 6.68 2.57
N PHE A 26 16.90 5.36 2.37
CA PHE A 26 17.82 4.41 2.99
C PHE A 26 18.95 4.04 2.02
N SER A 27 20.19 4.23 2.49
CA SER A 27 21.39 3.84 1.75
C SER A 27 22.58 3.82 2.69
N LYS A 28 23.52 2.89 2.46
CA LYS A 28 24.71 2.69 3.31
C LYS A 28 24.35 2.38 4.79
N GLY A 29 23.23 1.69 5.00
CA GLY A 29 22.77 1.29 6.33
C GLY A 29 22.16 2.42 7.17
N GLN A 30 21.74 3.53 6.55
CA GLN A 30 21.23 4.71 7.26
C GLN A 30 20.06 5.34 6.50
N TRP A 31 19.06 5.80 7.25
CA TRP A 31 18.02 6.68 6.75
C TRP A 31 18.48 8.15 6.72
N LYS A 32 18.02 8.88 5.71
CA LYS A 32 18.01 10.35 5.72
C LYS A 32 16.62 10.84 5.36
N GLU A 33 16.04 11.60 6.27
CA GLU A 33 14.71 12.21 6.13
C GLU A 33 14.81 13.64 5.60
N TYR A 34 13.79 14.06 4.85
CA TYR A 34 13.63 15.40 4.29
C TYR A 34 12.15 15.78 4.32
N TYR A 35 11.86 16.99 4.80
CA TYR A 35 10.51 17.50 4.97
C TYR A 35 10.38 18.80 4.18
N LEU A 36 9.45 18.84 3.21
CA LEU A 36 9.32 19.95 2.26
C LEU A 36 7.88 20.43 2.17
N GLY A 37 7.72 21.75 2.02
CA GLY A 37 6.41 22.39 1.83
C GLY A 37 5.57 22.44 3.10
N THR A 38 4.26 22.30 2.92
CA THR A 38 3.26 22.43 4.00
C THR A 38 2.26 21.29 3.97
N GLN A 39 1.62 21.03 5.10
CA GLN A 39 0.55 20.05 5.24
C GLN A 39 -0.74 20.52 4.55
N ASP A 40 -1.03 21.82 4.59
CA ASP A 40 -2.33 22.39 4.23
C ASP A 40 -2.25 23.73 3.49
N GLY A 41 -1.06 24.14 3.05
CA GLY A 41 -0.75 25.46 2.50
C GLY A 41 -0.21 26.47 3.52
N HIS A 42 -0.21 26.12 4.81
CA HIS A 42 0.14 27.04 5.91
C HIS A 42 1.09 26.41 6.93
N THR A 43 0.76 25.21 7.41
CA THR A 43 1.50 24.49 8.45
C THR A 43 2.66 23.73 7.82
N PRO A 44 3.93 23.95 8.22
CA PRO A 44 5.07 23.23 7.65
C PRO A 44 4.95 21.71 7.78
N VAL A 45 5.52 20.99 6.81
CA VAL A 45 5.78 19.55 6.98
C VAL A 45 6.97 19.38 7.93
N GLU A 46 6.82 18.50 8.92
CA GLU A 46 7.85 18.21 9.93
C GLU A 46 7.88 16.72 10.28
N ALA A 47 8.88 16.33 11.08
CA ALA A 47 9.04 14.95 11.51
C ALA A 47 7.89 14.49 12.43
N GLY A 48 7.53 13.21 12.34
CA GLY A 48 6.50 12.60 13.19
C GLY A 48 5.06 12.75 12.69
N LEU A 49 4.84 13.42 11.55
CA LEU A 49 3.52 13.51 10.93
C LEU A 49 2.97 12.14 10.51
N THR A 50 1.67 11.96 10.71
CA THR A 50 0.94 10.75 10.37
C THR A 50 0.12 10.95 9.09
N TYR A 51 0.17 10.01 8.15
CA TYR A 51 -0.46 10.11 6.83
C TYR A 51 -1.42 8.95 6.58
N ASP A 52 -2.52 9.21 5.86
CA ASP A 52 -3.36 8.15 5.26
C ASP A 52 -2.53 7.43 4.19
N LEU A 53 -2.21 6.15 4.43
CA LEU A 53 -1.38 5.35 3.53
C LEU A 53 -2.10 4.95 2.25
N ALA A 54 -3.44 5.10 2.19
CA ALA A 54 -4.27 4.57 1.13
C ALA A 54 -3.86 3.12 0.80
N SER A 55 -3.59 2.81 -0.45
CA SER A 55 -3.24 1.44 -0.84
C SER A 55 -1.85 0.95 -0.42
N VAL A 56 -0.95 1.79 0.12
CA VAL A 56 0.25 1.26 0.80
C VAL A 56 -0.12 0.36 1.97
N SER A 57 -1.32 0.54 2.56
CA SER A 57 -1.88 -0.37 3.57
C SER A 57 -1.89 -1.84 3.12
N LYS A 58 -2.04 -2.11 1.82
CA LYS A 58 -2.06 -3.47 1.27
C LYS A 58 -0.78 -4.22 1.58
N VAL A 59 0.38 -3.60 1.37
CA VAL A 59 1.66 -4.26 1.57
C VAL A 59 2.10 -4.26 3.03
N VAL A 60 1.75 -3.20 3.78
CA VAL A 60 2.05 -3.11 5.23
C VAL A 60 1.23 -4.12 6.03
N GLY A 61 -0.08 -4.24 5.77
CA GLY A 61 -0.97 -5.14 6.50
C GLY A 61 -1.14 -6.49 5.80
N VAL A 62 -2.24 -6.62 5.05
CA VAL A 62 -2.70 -7.88 4.44
C VAL A 62 -1.62 -8.63 3.65
N GLY A 63 -0.81 -7.92 2.86
CA GLY A 63 0.25 -8.51 2.05
C GLY A 63 1.36 -9.13 2.91
N THR A 64 1.69 -8.52 4.05
CA THR A 64 2.67 -9.08 4.99
C THR A 64 2.11 -10.30 5.71
N LEU A 65 0.88 -10.24 6.22
CA LEU A 65 0.19 -11.40 6.80
C LEU A 65 0.08 -12.57 5.82
N ALA A 66 -0.37 -12.30 4.60
CA ALA A 66 -0.46 -13.33 3.56
C ALA A 66 0.93 -13.94 3.26
N THR A 67 1.99 -13.13 3.26
CA THR A 67 3.36 -13.62 3.06
C THR A 67 3.79 -14.55 4.21
N PHE A 68 3.48 -14.25 5.46
CA PHE A 68 3.75 -15.15 6.58
C PHE A 68 3.02 -16.50 6.44
N LEU A 69 1.75 -16.47 6.04
CA LEU A 69 0.96 -17.69 5.83
C LEU A 69 1.46 -18.49 4.62
N VAL A 70 1.89 -17.82 3.55
CA VAL A 70 2.52 -18.50 2.40
C VAL A 70 3.83 -19.17 2.80
N ASN A 71 4.69 -18.46 3.55
CA ASN A 71 5.98 -19.00 3.97
C ASN A 71 5.86 -20.17 4.97
N SER A 72 4.82 -20.17 5.81
CA SER A 72 4.52 -21.29 6.73
C SER A 72 3.78 -22.46 6.07
N GLY A 73 3.33 -22.31 4.82
CA GLY A 73 2.51 -23.30 4.12
C GLY A 73 1.04 -23.30 4.52
N ALA A 74 0.60 -22.42 5.42
CA ALA A 74 -0.80 -22.26 5.80
C ALA A 74 -1.67 -21.66 4.68
N LEU A 75 -1.05 -20.95 3.74
CA LEU A 75 -1.71 -20.38 2.56
C LEU A 75 -0.98 -20.76 1.27
N GLU A 76 -1.54 -21.71 0.53
CA GLU A 76 -1.01 -22.15 -0.76
C GLU A 76 -1.40 -21.18 -1.89
N LEU A 77 -0.40 -20.71 -2.66
CA LEU A 77 -0.60 -19.70 -3.72
C LEU A 77 -1.58 -20.13 -4.82
N ASP A 78 -1.48 -21.36 -5.29
CA ASP A 78 -2.27 -21.85 -6.43
C ASP A 78 -3.58 -22.53 -6.02
N ARG A 79 -3.88 -22.51 -4.72
CA ARG A 79 -5.16 -22.99 -4.19
C ARG A 79 -6.21 -21.88 -4.28
N THR A 80 -7.46 -22.27 -4.47
CA THR A 80 -8.57 -21.33 -4.68
C THR A 80 -8.98 -20.64 -3.38
N LEU A 81 -9.40 -19.37 -3.47
CA LEU A 81 -9.92 -18.61 -2.33
C LEU A 81 -11.08 -19.36 -1.67
N GLN A 82 -12.02 -19.87 -2.47
CA GLN A 82 -13.20 -20.59 -1.97
C GLN A 82 -12.84 -21.82 -1.14
N SER A 83 -11.70 -22.48 -1.40
CA SER A 83 -11.27 -23.63 -0.61
C SER A 83 -10.90 -23.29 0.84
N TYR A 84 -10.51 -22.04 1.10
CA TYR A 84 -10.25 -21.54 2.44
C TYR A 84 -11.43 -20.72 2.99
N TYR A 85 -12.16 -20.05 2.11
CA TYR A 85 -13.28 -19.18 2.46
C TYR A 85 -14.51 -19.49 1.59
N PRO A 86 -15.29 -20.54 1.94
CA PRO A 86 -16.40 -21.04 1.14
C PRO A 86 -17.53 -20.03 0.87
N ALA A 87 -17.57 -18.91 1.60
CA ALA A 87 -18.53 -17.83 1.38
C ALA A 87 -18.29 -17.05 0.08
N PHE A 88 -17.09 -17.12 -0.50
CA PHE A 88 -16.81 -16.52 -1.80
C PHE A 88 -17.46 -17.33 -2.93
N ALA A 89 -18.19 -16.66 -3.82
CA ALA A 89 -19.04 -17.33 -4.80
C ALA A 89 -18.28 -18.02 -5.93
N ASP A 90 -17.17 -17.44 -6.38
CA ASP A 90 -16.36 -18.00 -7.48
C ASP A 90 -15.40 -19.08 -6.99
N SER A 91 -15.33 -20.19 -7.73
CA SER A 91 -14.57 -21.38 -7.35
C SER A 91 -13.15 -21.44 -7.94
N GLU A 92 -12.77 -20.51 -8.81
CA GLU A 92 -11.54 -20.59 -9.61
C GLU A 92 -10.46 -19.60 -9.18
N VAL A 93 -10.82 -18.46 -8.60
CA VAL A 93 -9.85 -17.44 -8.19
C VAL A 93 -8.86 -17.99 -7.17
N THR A 94 -7.56 -17.92 -7.47
CA THR A 94 -6.48 -18.38 -6.59
C THR A 94 -5.92 -17.28 -5.71
N ILE A 95 -5.25 -17.66 -4.62
CA ILE A 95 -4.55 -16.72 -3.74
C ILE A 95 -3.50 -15.91 -4.51
N ARG A 96 -2.73 -16.56 -5.39
CA ARG A 96 -1.74 -15.92 -6.26
C ARG A 96 -2.39 -14.86 -7.12
N GLN A 97 -3.54 -15.15 -7.71
CA GLN A 97 -4.25 -14.20 -8.56
C GLN A 97 -4.73 -12.96 -7.80
N LEU A 98 -5.17 -13.12 -6.55
CA LEU A 98 -5.52 -11.99 -5.69
C LEU A 98 -4.29 -11.13 -5.38
N LEU A 99 -3.19 -11.74 -4.93
CA LEU A 99 -1.94 -11.07 -4.55
C LEU A 99 -1.25 -10.36 -5.73
N THR A 100 -1.48 -10.82 -6.96
CA THR A 100 -0.83 -10.30 -8.17
C THR A 100 -1.75 -9.48 -9.07
N HIS A 101 -3.01 -9.31 -8.70
CA HIS A 101 -4.03 -8.59 -9.49
C HIS A 101 -4.34 -9.21 -10.86
N THR A 102 -4.45 -10.54 -10.90
CA THR A 102 -4.78 -11.33 -12.11
C THR A 102 -6.02 -12.22 -11.91
N SER A 103 -6.90 -11.83 -10.99
CA SER A 103 -8.11 -12.59 -10.61
C SER A 103 -9.22 -12.57 -11.66
N GLY A 104 -9.19 -11.62 -12.61
CA GLY A 104 -10.28 -11.39 -13.55
C GLY A 104 -11.53 -10.78 -12.92
N ILE A 105 -11.45 -10.32 -11.66
CA ILE A 105 -12.54 -9.63 -10.97
C ILE A 105 -12.89 -8.33 -11.73
N ASP A 106 -14.17 -8.18 -12.06
CA ASP A 106 -14.75 -6.89 -12.44
C ASP A 106 -15.03 -6.09 -11.16
N PRO A 107 -14.35 -4.96 -10.91
CA PRO A 107 -14.50 -4.21 -9.67
C PRO A 107 -15.83 -3.46 -9.54
N PHE A 108 -16.72 -3.53 -10.53
CA PHE A 108 -17.99 -2.81 -10.50
C PHE A 108 -18.98 -3.39 -9.47
N ILE A 109 -19.40 -2.56 -8.53
CA ILE A 109 -20.41 -2.87 -7.51
C ILE A 109 -21.60 -1.92 -7.73
N PRO A 110 -22.79 -2.42 -8.10
CA PRO A 110 -23.98 -1.61 -8.25
C PRO A 110 -24.34 -0.88 -6.94
N ASN A 111 -24.67 0.41 -7.03
CA ASN A 111 -25.11 1.24 -5.89
C ASN A 111 -24.14 1.23 -4.68
N ARG A 112 -22.83 1.01 -4.90
CA ARG A 112 -21.80 0.89 -3.86
C ARG A 112 -21.92 1.96 -2.77
N ASP A 113 -22.10 3.22 -3.15
CA ASP A 113 -22.13 4.36 -2.22
C ASP A 113 -23.35 4.36 -1.27
N SER A 114 -24.35 3.50 -1.52
CA SER A 114 -25.54 3.33 -0.68
C SER A 114 -25.48 2.09 0.23
N LEU A 115 -24.44 1.26 0.10
CA LEU A 115 -24.30 0.04 0.88
C LEU A 115 -23.68 0.32 2.25
N ASP A 116 -24.20 -0.32 3.29
CA ASP A 116 -23.50 -0.43 4.57
C ASP A 116 -22.36 -1.47 4.50
N ALA A 117 -21.66 -1.69 5.62
CA ALA A 117 -20.50 -2.58 5.68
C ALA A 117 -20.86 -4.03 5.32
N ASP A 118 -21.96 -4.55 5.84
CA ASP A 118 -22.40 -5.93 5.63
C ASP A 118 -22.87 -6.13 4.19
N GLN A 119 -23.67 -5.19 3.68
CA GLN A 119 -24.13 -5.20 2.29
C GLN A 119 -22.97 -5.09 1.30
N LEU A 120 -21.97 -4.26 1.60
CA LEU A 120 -20.78 -4.12 0.78
C LEU A 120 -19.94 -5.40 0.81
N LYS A 121 -19.76 -6.02 1.98
CA LYS A 121 -19.08 -7.32 2.11
C LYS A 121 -19.80 -8.40 1.30
N GLU A 122 -21.12 -8.51 1.43
CA GLU A 122 -21.93 -9.46 0.67
C GLU A 122 -21.83 -9.25 -0.84
N ALA A 123 -21.84 -8.00 -1.30
CA ALA A 123 -21.66 -7.67 -2.72
C ALA A 123 -20.26 -8.08 -3.22
N ILE A 124 -19.22 -7.90 -2.40
CA ILE A 124 -17.85 -8.33 -2.71
C ILE A 124 -17.72 -9.85 -2.79
N LEU A 125 -18.40 -10.59 -1.90
CA LEU A 125 -18.37 -12.06 -1.91
C LEU A 125 -19.01 -12.67 -3.17
N LYS A 126 -19.91 -11.91 -3.80
CA LYS A 126 -20.65 -12.29 -5.03
C LYS A 126 -20.16 -11.51 -6.26
N ILE A 127 -19.00 -10.87 -6.18
CA ILE A 127 -18.47 -10.03 -7.25
C ILE A 127 -18.27 -10.84 -8.54
N THR A 128 -18.54 -10.22 -9.67
CA THR A 128 -18.35 -10.85 -10.98
C THR A 128 -16.87 -11.15 -11.21
N VAL A 129 -16.59 -12.41 -11.55
CA VAL A 129 -15.28 -12.86 -12.01
C VAL A 129 -15.39 -13.22 -13.49
N THR A 130 -14.48 -12.67 -14.30
CA THR A 130 -14.41 -12.93 -15.74
C THR A 130 -13.30 -13.92 -16.07
N ASP A 131 -13.36 -14.50 -17.27
CA ASP A 131 -12.29 -15.37 -17.80
C ASP A 131 -11.02 -14.59 -18.15
N LYS A 132 -11.10 -13.26 -18.24
CA LYS A 132 -9.97 -12.40 -18.58
C LYS A 132 -9.06 -12.21 -17.36
N LYS A 133 -8.09 -13.11 -17.20
CA LYS A 133 -7.10 -13.10 -16.10
C LYS A 133 -5.87 -12.22 -16.35
N ASP A 134 -5.93 -11.29 -17.30
CA ASP A 134 -4.90 -10.27 -17.50
C ASP A 134 -4.74 -9.41 -16.23
N PHE A 135 -3.60 -8.74 -16.09
CA PHE A 135 -3.41 -7.81 -14.98
C PHE A 135 -4.48 -6.70 -14.97
N LEU A 136 -5.23 -6.61 -13.86
CA LEU A 136 -6.16 -5.53 -13.57
C LEU A 136 -6.08 -5.15 -12.09
N TYR A 137 -5.51 -3.98 -11.80
CA TYR A 137 -5.43 -3.47 -10.44
C TYR A 137 -6.84 -3.21 -9.88
N THR A 138 -7.20 -3.92 -8.82
CA THR A 138 -8.44 -3.74 -8.08
C THR A 138 -8.19 -3.90 -6.58
N ASP A 139 -8.83 -3.07 -5.78
CA ASP A 139 -8.81 -3.16 -4.33
C ASP A 139 -9.63 -4.33 -3.79
N ILE A 140 -10.63 -4.80 -4.55
CA ILE A 140 -11.48 -5.95 -4.21
C ILE A 140 -10.64 -7.19 -3.88
N ASN A 141 -9.54 -7.41 -4.61
CA ASN A 141 -8.63 -8.53 -4.32
C ASN A 141 -8.12 -8.52 -2.87
N PHE A 142 -7.78 -7.33 -2.37
CA PHE A 142 -7.24 -7.18 -1.02
C PHE A 142 -8.32 -7.08 0.04
N LEU A 143 -9.54 -6.68 -0.32
CA LEU A 143 -10.69 -6.82 0.57
C LEU A 143 -11.02 -8.30 0.79
N LEU A 144 -11.06 -9.10 -0.28
CA LEU A 144 -11.25 -10.55 -0.19
C LEU A 144 -10.13 -11.24 0.60
N LEU A 145 -8.86 -10.87 0.38
CA LEU A 145 -7.75 -11.37 1.19
C LEU A 145 -7.89 -10.96 2.66
N GLY A 146 -8.34 -9.74 2.95
CA GLY A 146 -8.63 -9.30 4.32
C GLY A 146 -9.67 -10.20 4.99
N PHE A 147 -10.81 -10.42 4.34
CA PHE A 147 -11.87 -11.30 4.86
C PHE A 147 -11.41 -12.75 5.04
N LEU A 148 -10.60 -13.26 4.12
CA LEU A 148 -9.98 -14.57 4.25
C LEU A 148 -9.09 -14.65 5.50
N LEU A 149 -8.26 -13.63 5.74
CA LEU A 149 -7.37 -13.61 6.90
C LEU A 149 -8.15 -13.58 8.22
N GLU A 150 -9.28 -12.87 8.27
CA GLU A 150 -10.19 -12.90 9.44
C GLU A 150 -10.79 -14.30 9.64
N GLU A 151 -11.21 -14.97 8.55
CA GLU A 151 -11.73 -16.34 8.62
C GLU A 151 -10.69 -17.33 9.16
N LEU A 152 -9.45 -17.25 8.67
CA LEU A 152 -8.35 -18.12 9.10
C LEU A 152 -7.86 -17.80 10.51
N GLY A 153 -7.75 -16.50 10.84
CA GLY A 153 -7.22 -16.01 12.09
C GLY A 153 -8.22 -15.99 13.24
N ARG A 154 -9.52 -16.11 12.95
CA ARG A 154 -10.63 -16.04 13.93
C ARG A 154 -10.59 -14.78 14.80
N ASP A 155 -10.19 -13.66 14.19
CA ASP A 155 -10.07 -12.36 14.83
C ASP A 155 -10.31 -11.25 13.80
N SER A 156 -10.52 -10.02 14.24
CA SER A 156 -10.68 -8.90 13.31
C SER A 156 -9.35 -8.51 12.67
N LEU A 157 -9.42 -7.99 11.44
CA LEU A 157 -8.24 -7.74 10.63
C LEU A 157 -7.27 -6.74 11.28
N ASP A 158 -7.77 -5.74 12.02
CA ASP A 158 -6.95 -4.80 12.78
C ASP A 158 -6.17 -5.50 13.90
N GLN A 159 -6.78 -6.45 14.60
CA GLN A 159 -6.12 -7.20 15.67
C GLN A 159 -5.08 -8.16 15.08
N LEU A 160 -5.39 -8.83 13.97
CA LEU A 160 -4.42 -9.68 13.26
C LEU A 160 -3.20 -8.86 12.80
N ILE A 161 -3.43 -7.69 12.18
CA ILE A 161 -2.35 -6.82 11.72
C ILE A 161 -1.55 -6.28 12.91
N SER A 162 -2.21 -5.86 14.01
CA SER A 162 -1.52 -5.38 15.21
C SER A 162 -0.62 -6.46 15.80
N ARG A 163 -1.20 -7.62 16.12
CA ARG A 163 -0.55 -8.73 16.82
C ARG A 163 0.60 -9.34 16.03
N ASP A 164 0.40 -9.57 14.74
CA ASP A 164 1.32 -10.39 13.95
C ASP A 164 2.32 -9.53 13.15
N VAL A 165 2.03 -8.25 12.92
CA VAL A 165 2.90 -7.35 12.12
C VAL A 165 3.35 -6.14 12.93
N LEU A 166 2.44 -5.29 13.40
CA LEU A 166 2.80 -3.96 13.90
C LEU A 166 3.53 -4.04 15.25
N GLU A 167 3.01 -4.81 16.21
CA GLU A 167 3.63 -4.97 17.53
C GLU A 167 4.99 -5.68 17.45
N PRO A 168 5.14 -6.83 16.74
CA PRO A 168 6.44 -7.50 16.64
C PRO A 168 7.50 -6.67 15.91
N PHE A 169 7.09 -5.81 14.96
CA PHE A 169 8.03 -4.91 14.28
C PHE A 169 8.30 -3.64 15.08
N GLY A 170 7.46 -3.31 16.06
CA GLY A 170 7.57 -2.06 16.85
C GLY A 170 6.98 -0.83 16.17
N MET A 171 6.04 -1.02 15.24
CA MET A 171 5.33 0.04 14.50
C MET A 171 4.19 0.65 15.32
N SER A 172 4.54 1.27 16.45
CA SER A 172 3.59 1.77 17.46
C SER A 172 2.76 3.00 17.06
N GLN A 173 3.09 3.66 15.95
CA GLN A 173 2.37 4.83 15.43
C GLN A 173 1.51 4.48 14.20
N THR A 174 1.48 3.21 13.83
CA THR A 174 0.69 2.69 12.72
C THR A 174 -0.60 2.09 13.25
N SER A 175 -1.73 2.49 12.69
CA SER A 175 -3.04 1.98 13.09
C SER A 175 -4.07 2.18 11.99
N PHE A 176 -5.19 1.46 12.08
CA PHE A 176 -6.35 1.80 11.26
C PHE A 176 -6.95 3.14 11.70
N GLY A 177 -7.41 3.91 10.71
CA GLY A 177 -8.09 5.17 10.96
C GLY A 177 -9.47 5.00 11.61
N PRO A 178 -10.06 6.09 12.13
CA PRO A 178 -9.58 7.46 11.95
C PRO A 178 -8.46 7.90 12.91
N VAL A 179 -7.53 8.75 12.45
CA VAL A 179 -6.43 9.31 13.27
C VAL A 179 -6.49 10.83 13.34
N SER A 180 -7.04 11.39 14.43
CA SER A 180 -7.41 12.81 14.53
C SER A 180 -6.30 13.84 14.26
N GLN A 181 -5.03 13.50 14.50
CA GLN A 181 -3.87 14.38 14.32
C GLN A 181 -3.10 14.09 13.01
N ALA A 182 -3.68 13.31 12.10
CA ALA A 182 -3.06 13.05 10.81
C ALA A 182 -3.08 14.27 9.89
N VAL A 183 -2.17 14.29 8.93
CA VAL A 183 -2.15 15.29 7.85
C VAL A 183 -3.50 15.28 7.12
N PRO A 184 -4.16 16.44 6.95
CA PRO A 184 -5.44 16.52 6.24
C PRO A 184 -5.33 15.97 4.81
N THR A 185 -6.13 14.96 4.48
CA THR A 185 -6.03 14.30 3.17
C THR A 185 -6.80 15.04 2.07
N VAL A 186 -7.87 15.76 2.43
CA VAL A 186 -8.73 16.55 1.54
C VAL A 186 -9.10 17.86 2.24
N ARG A 187 -9.00 18.99 1.53
CA ARG A 187 -9.36 20.31 2.05
C ARG A 187 -10.83 20.34 2.47
N GLY A 188 -11.10 20.90 3.64
CA GLY A 188 -12.45 21.00 4.20
C GLY A 188 -13.01 19.69 4.79
N VAL A 189 -12.27 18.58 4.69
CA VAL A 189 -12.60 17.33 5.39
C VAL A 189 -11.80 17.25 6.67
N LYS A 190 -12.42 16.72 7.74
CA LYS A 190 -11.76 16.51 9.02
C LYS A 190 -10.50 15.64 8.85
N ALA A 191 -9.40 16.07 9.45
CA ALA A 191 -8.15 15.31 9.52
C ALA A 191 -8.37 13.88 10.07
N GLY A 192 -7.62 12.92 9.55
CA GLY A 192 -7.69 11.52 9.99
C GLY A 192 -8.81 10.68 9.39
N VAL A 193 -9.70 11.24 8.59
CA VAL A 193 -10.75 10.47 7.91
C VAL A 193 -10.11 9.63 6.79
N VAL A 194 -10.35 8.32 6.82
CA VAL A 194 -9.93 7.40 5.75
C VAL A 194 -10.47 7.89 4.40
N HIS A 195 -9.57 8.13 3.44
CA HIS A 195 -9.92 8.66 2.13
C HIS A 195 -10.70 7.66 1.28
N ASP A 196 -10.28 6.38 1.24
CA ASP A 196 -10.92 5.37 0.40
C ASP A 196 -12.37 5.11 0.83
N PRO A 197 -13.37 5.24 -0.06
CA PRO A 197 -14.77 5.09 0.33
C PRO A 197 -15.13 3.68 0.82
N LYS A 198 -14.57 2.60 0.22
CA LYS A 198 -14.87 1.23 0.68
C LYS A 198 -14.22 0.98 2.01
N ALA A 199 -12.97 1.41 2.19
CA ALA A 199 -12.29 1.25 3.48
C ALA A 199 -12.95 2.07 4.59
N ARG A 200 -13.50 3.25 4.27
CA ARG A 200 -14.30 4.03 5.23
C ARG A 200 -15.56 3.30 5.67
N VAL A 201 -16.25 2.63 4.75
CA VAL A 201 -17.48 1.86 5.05
C VAL A 201 -17.13 0.56 5.80
N LEU A 202 -16.10 -0.17 5.38
CA LEU A 202 -15.68 -1.44 6.00
C LEU A 202 -14.90 -1.27 7.30
N GLY A 203 -14.36 -0.07 7.56
CA GLY A 203 -13.60 0.24 8.76
C GLY A 203 -12.37 -0.67 8.95
N LEU A 204 -12.28 -1.27 10.14
CA LEU A 204 -11.19 -2.14 10.57
C LEU A 204 -11.06 -3.43 9.73
N HIS A 205 -12.09 -3.78 8.97
CA HIS A 205 -12.12 -4.98 8.11
C HIS A 205 -11.58 -4.73 6.69
N ALA A 206 -11.13 -3.51 6.40
CA ALA A 206 -10.71 -3.10 5.06
C ALA A 206 -9.27 -3.55 4.75
N GLY A 207 -9.11 -4.69 4.06
CA GLY A 207 -7.78 -5.19 3.67
C GLY A 207 -7.04 -4.38 2.60
N SER A 208 -7.69 -3.38 1.99
CA SER A 208 -7.18 -2.68 0.81
C SER A 208 -6.66 -1.26 1.05
N ALA A 209 -7.06 -0.62 2.15
CA ALA A 209 -6.70 0.73 2.56
C ALA A 209 -7.17 0.93 4.02
N GLY A 210 -6.80 2.04 4.66
CA GLY A 210 -7.32 2.41 5.98
C GLY A 210 -6.25 2.53 7.07
N LEU A 211 -5.02 2.08 6.81
CA LEU A 211 -3.90 2.32 7.71
C LEU A 211 -3.39 3.76 7.59
N PHE A 212 -3.06 4.32 8.75
CA PHE A 212 -2.31 5.55 8.91
C PHE A 212 -0.95 5.21 9.51
N SER A 213 0.11 5.91 9.09
CA SER A 213 1.46 5.67 9.60
C SER A 213 2.35 6.90 9.48
N THR A 214 3.54 6.82 10.07
CA THR A 214 4.58 7.84 10.06
C THR A 214 5.76 7.39 9.18
N VAL A 215 6.67 8.32 8.88
CA VAL A 215 7.94 7.96 8.24
C VAL A 215 8.68 6.92 9.08
N LYS A 216 8.84 7.18 10.38
CA LYS A 216 9.55 6.31 11.34
C LYS A 216 9.06 4.86 11.33
N ASP A 217 7.76 4.64 11.38
CA ASP A 217 7.22 3.28 11.38
C ASP A 217 7.42 2.58 10.02
N LEU A 218 7.34 3.33 8.92
CA LEU A 218 7.63 2.79 7.60
C LEU A 218 9.13 2.52 7.37
N GLU A 219 10.02 3.24 8.06
CA GLU A 219 11.45 2.93 8.09
C GLU A 219 11.67 1.55 8.71
N ILE A 220 11.08 1.30 9.89
CA ILE A 220 11.07 0.01 10.57
C ILE A 220 10.53 -1.10 9.65
N PHE A 221 9.37 -0.87 9.03
CA PHE A 221 8.76 -1.83 8.11
C PHE A 221 9.70 -2.21 6.96
N LEU A 222 10.30 -1.21 6.30
CA LEU A 222 11.19 -1.45 5.17
C LEU A 222 12.53 -2.06 5.59
N GLU A 223 13.04 -1.78 6.79
CA GLU A 223 14.19 -2.48 7.36
C GLU A 223 13.90 -3.98 7.53
N HIS A 224 12.71 -4.34 8.03
CA HIS A 224 12.26 -5.73 8.06
C HIS A 224 12.17 -6.32 6.64
N CYS A 225 11.64 -5.60 5.65
CA CYS A 225 11.64 -6.06 4.25
C CYS A 225 13.06 -6.27 3.68
N LEU A 226 14.03 -5.46 4.10
CA LEU A 226 15.41 -5.51 3.64
C LEU A 226 16.21 -6.65 4.29
N THR A 227 15.90 -7.04 5.53
CA THR A 227 16.78 -7.88 6.35
C THR A 227 16.14 -9.18 6.82
N ALA A 228 14.84 -9.21 7.11
CA ALA A 228 14.20 -10.36 7.72
C ALA A 228 13.90 -11.48 6.70
N ASP A 229 13.87 -12.73 7.16
CA ASP A 229 13.75 -13.91 6.31
C ASP A 229 12.42 -14.00 5.55
N PHE A 230 11.33 -13.49 6.14
CA PHE A 230 10.01 -13.55 5.50
C PHE A 230 9.99 -12.88 4.12
N ALA A 231 10.82 -11.85 3.93
CA ALA A 231 10.87 -11.04 2.72
C ALA A 231 11.88 -11.57 1.69
N THR A 232 12.63 -12.64 1.97
CA THR A 232 13.59 -13.24 1.03
C THR A 232 12.90 -13.64 -0.28
N ASN A 233 11.79 -14.36 -0.18
CA ASN A 233 11.04 -14.85 -1.33
C ASN A 233 10.25 -13.75 -2.06
N LEU A 234 10.03 -12.58 -1.45
CA LEU A 234 9.38 -11.45 -2.12
C LEU A 234 10.20 -10.90 -3.29
N THR A 235 11.47 -11.26 -3.44
CA THR A 235 12.27 -10.89 -4.61
C THR A 235 11.87 -11.65 -5.89
N GLN A 236 11.11 -12.74 -5.78
CA GLN A 236 10.69 -13.54 -6.93
C GLN A 236 9.53 -12.88 -7.71
N ASP A 237 9.35 -13.30 -8.96
CA ASP A 237 8.16 -12.97 -9.75
C ASP A 237 7.11 -14.06 -9.57
N TYR A 238 5.93 -13.66 -9.11
CA TYR A 238 4.76 -14.51 -8.90
C TYR A 238 3.64 -14.19 -9.89
N GLY A 239 3.80 -13.16 -10.72
CA GLY A 239 2.82 -12.77 -11.72
C GLY A 239 2.78 -13.70 -12.93
N PHE A 240 1.65 -13.70 -13.63
CA PHE A 240 1.47 -14.43 -14.89
C PHE A 240 1.77 -13.57 -16.14
N ASP A 241 2.03 -12.27 -15.95
CA ASP A 241 2.20 -11.30 -17.04
C ASP A 241 3.69 -11.02 -17.29
N ASP A 242 4.15 -11.23 -18.52
CA ASP A 242 5.51 -10.94 -18.93
C ASP A 242 5.83 -9.45 -19.03
N LYS A 243 4.83 -8.61 -19.32
CA LYS A 243 4.96 -7.15 -19.40
C LYS A 243 4.90 -6.51 -18.03
N ARG A 244 4.24 -7.15 -17.06
CA ARG A 244 4.10 -6.63 -15.70
C ARG A 244 4.40 -7.68 -14.64
N LYS A 245 5.64 -7.62 -14.19
CA LYS A 245 6.16 -8.45 -13.09
C LYS A 245 5.56 -8.04 -11.76
N ARG A 246 5.21 -9.03 -10.94
CA ARG A 246 4.54 -8.84 -9.64
C ARG A 246 5.14 -9.78 -8.63
N SER A 247 5.43 -9.27 -7.45
CA SER A 247 5.65 -10.13 -6.29
C SER A 247 4.35 -10.26 -5.50
N LEU A 248 4.37 -10.97 -4.37
CA LEU A 248 3.21 -11.08 -3.48
C LEU A 248 2.84 -9.68 -2.98
N ALA A 249 1.70 -9.14 -3.40
CA ALA A 249 1.22 -7.77 -3.15
C ALA A 249 2.05 -6.61 -3.74
N TRP A 250 3.33 -6.81 -4.06
CA TRP A 250 4.24 -5.77 -4.53
C TRP A 250 4.29 -5.63 -6.06
N ASP A 251 4.44 -4.39 -6.55
CA ASP A 251 4.84 -4.14 -7.93
C ASP A 251 6.34 -4.39 -8.07
N LYS A 252 6.77 -5.16 -9.07
CA LYS A 252 8.17 -5.56 -9.26
C LYS A 252 8.73 -4.94 -10.54
N LYS A 253 9.87 -4.23 -10.42
CA LYS A 253 10.63 -3.70 -11.54
C LYS A 253 12.13 -3.97 -11.34
N GLY A 254 12.65 -5.00 -12.01
CA GLY A 254 13.96 -5.54 -11.66
C GLY A 254 13.94 -6.01 -10.21
N ASP A 255 14.92 -5.57 -9.42
CA ASP A 255 15.01 -5.89 -7.99
C ASP A 255 14.27 -4.89 -7.08
N TRP A 256 13.66 -3.85 -7.66
CA TRP A 256 12.80 -2.95 -6.90
C TRP A 256 11.41 -3.53 -6.70
N LEU A 257 11.01 -3.61 -5.45
CA LEU A 257 9.61 -3.78 -5.06
C LEU A 257 9.05 -2.43 -4.62
N SER A 258 7.83 -2.12 -5.05
CA SER A 258 7.17 -0.87 -4.69
C SER A 258 5.66 -1.00 -4.58
N HIS A 259 5.05 -0.09 -3.82
CA HIS A 259 3.61 0.07 -3.79
C HIS A 259 3.25 1.55 -3.63
N THR A 260 2.19 1.99 -4.33
CA THR A 260 1.71 3.38 -4.32
C THR A 260 0.35 3.48 -3.66
N GLY A 261 0.09 4.56 -2.94
CA GLY A 261 -1.20 4.95 -2.39
C GLY A 261 -1.86 6.07 -3.20
N TYR A 262 -3.19 6.09 -3.19
CA TYR A 262 -3.98 7.08 -3.92
C TYR A 262 -3.77 8.51 -3.40
N THR A 263 -3.55 8.65 -2.10
CA THR A 263 -3.44 9.91 -1.36
C THR A 263 -2.10 10.61 -1.55
N GLY A 264 -1.15 10.01 -2.27
CA GLY A 264 0.16 10.62 -2.53
C GLY A 264 1.34 9.79 -2.05
N THR A 265 1.07 8.75 -1.26
CA THR A 265 2.11 7.93 -0.65
C THR A 265 2.72 6.93 -1.64
N PHE A 266 3.98 6.58 -1.44
CA PHE A 266 4.56 5.34 -1.95
C PHE A 266 5.74 4.91 -1.08
N ILE A 267 5.98 3.60 -1.08
CA ILE A 267 7.18 3.00 -0.51
C ILE A 267 7.83 2.09 -1.54
N MET A 268 9.14 1.98 -1.49
CA MET A 268 9.88 1.07 -2.34
C MET A 268 11.20 0.62 -1.71
N TYR A 269 11.64 -0.59 -2.03
CA TYR A 269 12.93 -1.11 -1.58
C TYR A 269 13.57 -2.01 -2.61
N ASN A 270 14.89 -2.14 -2.50
CA ASN A 270 15.73 -3.04 -3.26
C ASN A 270 16.61 -3.80 -2.27
N ARG A 271 16.28 -5.08 -2.07
CA ARG A 271 16.96 -5.93 -1.09
C ARG A 271 18.42 -6.24 -1.49
N PRO A 272 18.75 -6.64 -2.73
CA PRO A 272 20.14 -6.84 -3.12
C PRO A 272 21.04 -5.61 -2.92
N LEU A 273 20.55 -4.41 -3.24
CA LEU A 273 21.32 -3.17 -3.09
C LEU A 273 21.28 -2.57 -1.69
N GLN A 274 20.44 -3.12 -0.79
CA GLN A 274 20.15 -2.54 0.53
C GLN A 274 19.77 -1.06 0.45
N LYS A 275 18.76 -0.76 -0.39
CA LYS A 275 18.23 0.59 -0.63
C LYS A 275 16.74 0.62 -0.39
N ALA A 276 16.23 1.73 0.11
CA ALA A 276 14.78 1.95 0.23
C ALA A 276 14.44 3.43 0.15
N ALA A 277 13.17 3.71 -0.12
CA ALA A 277 12.62 5.05 -0.10
C ALA A 277 11.17 5.04 0.38
N ILE A 278 10.83 6.07 1.15
CA ILE A 278 9.48 6.38 1.63
C ILE A 278 9.17 7.78 1.13
N PHE A 279 7.98 7.96 0.56
CA PHE A 279 7.47 9.26 0.18
C PHE A 279 6.02 9.37 0.63
N LEU A 280 5.72 10.32 1.51
CA LEU A 280 4.38 10.56 2.05
C LEU A 280 3.95 11.98 1.72
N SER A 281 2.84 12.09 1.00
CA SER A 281 2.17 13.38 0.75
C SER A 281 0.66 13.18 0.85
N ASN A 282 -0.07 14.30 0.80
CA ASN A 282 -1.52 14.39 0.71
C ASN A 282 -1.92 15.02 -0.64
N ARG A 283 -1.52 14.40 -1.75
CA ARG A 283 -1.75 14.92 -3.12
C ARG A 283 -3.21 15.20 -3.46
N THR A 284 -4.14 14.58 -2.74
CA THR A 284 -5.59 14.78 -2.90
C THR A 284 -6.12 16.00 -2.15
N PHE A 285 -5.26 16.76 -1.46
CA PHE A 285 -5.68 17.85 -0.58
C PHE A 285 -6.46 18.94 -1.32
N ASP A 286 -5.91 19.46 -2.41
CA ASP A 286 -6.56 20.54 -3.17
C ASP A 286 -7.38 20.04 -4.37
N LYS A 287 -6.90 18.98 -5.04
CA LYS A 287 -7.48 18.48 -6.29
C LYS A 287 -7.19 17.00 -6.52
N ASP A 288 -7.96 16.35 -7.38
CA ASP A 288 -7.79 14.95 -7.75
C ASP A 288 -7.49 14.75 -9.24
N GLU A 289 -6.34 15.24 -9.71
CA GLU A 289 -5.87 15.07 -11.09
C GLU A 289 -5.12 13.74 -11.27
N ARG A 290 -5.82 12.61 -11.07
CA ARG A 290 -5.21 11.26 -11.01
C ARG A 290 -4.29 10.92 -12.19
N ALA A 291 -4.68 11.29 -13.41
CA ALA A 291 -3.90 10.97 -14.61
C ALA A 291 -2.53 11.66 -14.59
N GLN A 292 -2.51 12.95 -14.28
CA GLN A 292 -1.30 13.76 -14.18
C GLN A 292 -0.45 13.32 -12.98
N TRP A 293 -1.07 13.07 -11.83
CA TRP A 293 -0.39 12.55 -10.63
C TRP A 293 0.44 11.30 -10.92
N LYS A 294 -0.08 10.36 -11.73
CA LYS A 294 0.67 9.16 -12.10
C LYS A 294 1.97 9.51 -12.84
N LEU A 295 1.95 10.51 -13.72
CA LEU A 295 3.15 10.95 -14.45
C LEU A 295 4.14 11.61 -13.48
N ASP A 296 3.67 12.54 -12.66
CA ASP A 296 4.50 13.32 -11.72
C ASP A 296 5.16 12.42 -10.68
N ARG A 297 4.39 11.53 -10.04
CA ARG A 297 4.91 10.54 -9.10
C ARG A 297 5.94 9.62 -9.75
N ASN A 298 5.69 9.17 -10.97
CA ASN A 298 6.61 8.26 -11.66
C ASN A 298 7.96 8.94 -11.98
N GLN A 299 7.99 10.27 -12.19
CA GLN A 299 9.24 11.02 -12.33
C GLN A 299 10.07 10.96 -11.02
N VAL A 300 9.44 11.22 -9.87
CA VAL A 300 10.10 11.13 -8.55
C VAL A 300 10.60 9.72 -8.27
N MET A 301 9.76 8.70 -8.46
CA MET A 301 10.15 7.30 -8.25
C MET A 301 11.28 6.85 -9.20
N ALA A 302 11.31 7.34 -10.44
CA ALA A 302 12.38 7.03 -11.38
C ALA A 302 13.71 7.68 -10.96
N LEU A 303 13.65 8.95 -10.53
CA LEU A 303 14.82 9.69 -10.08
C LEU A 303 15.39 9.10 -8.79
N ILE A 304 14.54 8.68 -7.84
CA ILE A 304 14.96 7.95 -6.63
C ILE A 304 15.75 6.69 -7.00
N ARG A 305 15.21 5.85 -7.90
CA ARG A 305 15.90 4.62 -8.35
C ARG A 305 17.26 4.95 -8.95
N GLN A 306 17.30 5.87 -9.91
CA GLN A 306 18.54 6.29 -10.57
C GLN A 306 19.60 6.79 -9.58
N VAL A 307 19.21 7.64 -8.62
CA VAL A 307 20.12 8.18 -7.61
C VAL A 307 20.62 7.10 -6.67
N LEU A 308 19.73 6.23 -6.15
CA LEU A 308 20.10 5.21 -5.18
C LEU A 308 20.95 4.08 -5.79
N GLU A 309 20.71 3.72 -7.05
CA GLU A 309 21.51 2.76 -7.82
C GLU A 309 22.90 3.32 -8.16
N GLY A 310 23.00 4.63 -8.43
CA GLY A 310 24.29 5.31 -8.66
C GLY A 310 25.13 5.51 -7.39
N GLU A 311 24.52 5.39 -6.20
CA GLU A 311 25.25 5.48 -4.92
C GLU A 311 26.03 4.18 -4.63
N GLY A 312 27.24 4.06 -5.18
CA GLY A 312 28.12 2.90 -5.02
C GLY A 312 28.95 2.54 -6.25
N GLN A 313 28.69 3.18 -7.39
CA GLN A 313 29.64 3.31 -8.50
C GLN A 313 30.58 4.49 -8.25
#